data_AF-A0A1E3XM02-F1
#
_entry.id   AF-A0A1E3XM02-F1
#
_cell.length_a   1.000
_cell.length_b   1.000
_cell.length_c   1.000
_cell.angle_alpha   90.00
_cell.angle_beta   90.00
_cell.angle_gamma   90.00
#
_symmetry.space_group_name_H-M   'P 1'
#
loop_
_entity.id
_entity.type
_entity.pdbx_description
1 polymer ?
#
loop_
_entity_poly.entity_id
_entity_poly.type
_entity_poly.pdbx_seq_one_letter_code
_entity_poly.pdbx_strand_id
1 'polypeptide(L)'
;MNLNSRYKQATKEALWAFGLTILYMVGWCVFAYGLPNTKGFFDFPLWFEFSCFYLPILFTAIIYICIKFVFCDIDLEDNENEL
;
A
#
# COMPACT_ATOMS: atom_id res chain seq x y z
N MET A 1 -18.87 3.53 -25.81
CA MET A 1 -17.68 3.69 -24.95
C MET A 1 -17.83 4.98 -24.12
N ASN A 2 -18.27 4.88 -22.85
CA ASN A 2 -18.64 6.05 -22.04
C ASN A 2 -17.45 6.50 -21.18
N LEU A 3 -16.79 7.60 -21.55
CA LEU A 3 -15.59 8.13 -20.86
C LEU A 3 -15.76 8.29 -19.35
N ASN A 4 -16.98 8.56 -18.88
CA ASN A 4 -17.30 8.79 -17.47
C ASN A 4 -16.99 7.60 -16.54
N SER A 5 -17.16 6.35 -17.00
CA SER A 5 -16.91 5.16 -16.16
C SER A 5 -15.42 4.95 -15.93
N ARG A 6 -14.60 5.14 -16.98
CA ARG A 6 -13.13 5.06 -16.93
C ARG A 6 -12.52 6.12 -16.01
N TYR A 7 -13.04 7.36 -16.04
CA TYR A 7 -12.58 8.41 -15.12
C TYR A 7 -12.92 8.10 -13.67
N LYS A 8 -14.14 7.65 -13.37
CA LYS A 8 -14.52 7.25 -12.00
C LYS A 8 -13.65 6.11 -11.47
N GLN A 9 -13.28 5.17 -12.33
CA GLN A 9 -12.37 4.08 -11.99
C GLN A 9 -10.95 4.60 -11.69
N ALA A 10 -10.38 5.41 -12.59
CA ALA A 10 -9.04 5.96 -12.41
C ALA A 10 -8.93 6.83 -11.14
N THR A 11 -9.98 7.59 -10.81
CA THR A 11 -10.02 8.39 -9.58
C THR A 11 -10.07 7.53 -8.32
N LYS A 12 -10.82 6.42 -8.31
CA LYS A 12 -10.84 5.46 -7.19
C LYS A 12 -9.46 4.81 -7.02
N GLU A 13 -8.85 4.33 -8.10
CA GLU A 13 -7.52 3.71 -8.08
C GLU A 13 -6.44 4.69 -7.58
N ALA A 14 -6.49 5.95 -8.04
CA ALA A 14 -5.57 6.99 -7.60
C ALA A 14 -5.71 7.31 -6.11
N LEU A 15 -6.94 7.32 -5.57
CA LEU A 15 -7.18 7.56 -4.14
C LEU A 15 -6.60 6.43 -3.27
N TRP A 16 -6.71 5.18 -3.74
CA TRP A 16 -6.11 4.03 -3.05
C TRP A 16 -4.59 4.06 -3.09
N ALA A 17 -3.98 4.36 -4.24
CA ALA A 17 -2.53 4.51 -4.36
C ALA A 17 -2.00 5.65 -3.45
N PHE A 18 -2.75 6.75 -3.38
CA PHE A 18 -2.43 7.88 -2.50
C PHE A 18 -2.52 7.49 -1.01
N GLY A 19 -3.61 6.80 -0.61
CA GLY A 19 -3.76 6.28 0.75
C GLY A 19 -2.64 5.31 1.14
N LEU A 20 -2.23 4.43 0.21
CA LEU A 20 -1.11 3.51 0.41
C LEU A 20 0.20 4.24 0.70
N THR A 21 0.46 5.30 -0.07
CA THR A 21 1.67 6.11 0.04
C THR A 21 1.73 6.82 1.39
N ILE A 22 0.60 7.39 1.84
CA ILE A 22 0.51 8.02 3.17
C ILE A 22 0.73 6.98 4.27
N LEU A 23 0.10 5.81 4.19
CA LEU A 23 0.22 4.77 5.22
C LEU A 23 1.65 4.24 5.31
N TYR A 24 2.30 4.04 4.16
CA TYR A 24 3.73 3.70 4.08
C TYR A 24 4.61 4.79 4.72
N MET A 25 4.35 6.06 4.41
CA MET A 25 5.09 7.20 4.95
C MET A 25 4.93 7.31 6.47
N VAL A 26 3.73 7.10 7.01
CA VAL A 26 3.48 7.05 8.46
C VAL A 26 4.21 5.88 9.10
N GLY A 27 4.14 4.69 8.50
CA GLY A 27 4.87 3.52 8.97
C GLY A 27 6.37 3.77 9.03
N TRP A 28 6.94 4.33 7.95
CA TRP A 28 8.35 4.71 7.90
C TRP A 28 8.74 5.72 8.99
N CYS A 29 7.91 6.75 9.24
CA CYS A 29 8.13 7.69 10.33
C CYS A 29 8.11 6.99 11.71
N VAL A 30 7.18 6.06 11.94
CA VAL A 30 7.14 5.30 13.20
C VAL A 30 8.41 4.45 13.37
N PHE A 31 8.94 3.85 12.31
CA PHE A 31 10.21 3.10 12.38
C PHE A 31 11.43 4.00 12.58
N ALA A 32 11.47 5.14 11.90
CA ALA A 32 12.59 6.09 11.97
C ALA A 32 12.67 6.79 13.34
N TYR A 33 11.53 7.15 13.94
CA TYR A 33 11.49 7.90 15.20
C TYR A 33 11.16 7.05 16.44
N GLY A 34 10.53 5.88 16.25
CA GLY A 34 10.14 5.00 17.35
C GLY A 34 11.24 4.07 17.84
N LEU A 35 12.27 3.81 17.04
CA LEU A 35 13.38 2.95 17.44
C LEU A 35 14.57 3.75 17.97
N PRO A 36 14.98 3.55 19.24
CA PRO A 36 16.22 4.13 19.74
C PRO A 36 17.43 3.54 19.01
N ASN A 37 18.49 4.34 18.89
CA ASN A 37 19.82 3.92 18.40
C ASN A 37 20.52 3.01 19.42
N THR A 38 19.87 1.94 19.84
CA THR A 38 20.49 0.88 20.61
C THR A 38 21.35 0.05 19.66
N LYS A 39 22.57 -0.30 20.09
CA LYS A 39 23.49 -1.14 19.32
C LYS A 39 22.84 -2.50 19.08
N GLY A 40 22.61 -2.83 17.81
CA GLY A 40 22.04 -4.11 17.41
C GLY A 40 23.04 -5.25 17.54
N PHE A 41 22.52 -6.47 17.41
CA PHE A 41 23.28 -7.71 17.52
C PHE A 41 24.44 -7.81 16.50
N PHE A 42 24.41 -6.98 15.44
CA PHE A 42 25.39 -6.89 14.36
C PHE A 42 26.30 -5.64 14.44
N ASP A 43 26.28 -4.89 15.54
CA ASP A 43 26.93 -3.57 15.71
C ASP A 43 26.35 -2.43 14.85
N PHE A 44 25.36 -2.74 13.98
CA PHE A 44 24.59 -1.75 13.22
C PHE A 44 23.46 -1.13 14.06
N PRO A 45 23.04 0.10 13.73
CA PRO A 45 21.95 0.76 14.44
C PRO A 45 20.60 0.06 14.20
N LEU A 46 19.86 -0.22 15.28
CA LEU A 46 18.60 -0.97 15.24
C LEU A 46 17.59 -0.43 14.21
N TRP A 47 17.49 0.89 14.07
CA TRP A 47 16.54 1.49 13.13
C TRP A 47 16.79 1.03 11.67
N PHE A 48 18.05 0.74 11.30
CA PHE A 48 18.42 0.30 9.95
C PHE A 48 17.96 -1.14 9.69
N GLU A 49 18.15 -2.03 10.67
CA GLU A 49 17.72 -3.43 10.56
C GLU A 49 16.19 -3.52 10.44
N PHE A 50 15.47 -2.76 11.27
CA PHE A 50 14.01 -2.67 11.18
C PHE A 50 13.55 -1.98 9.89
N SER A 51 14.26 -0.97 9.39
CA SER A 51 13.95 -0.37 8.08
C SER A 51 14.21 -1.33 6.92
N CYS A 52 15.17 -2.26 7.04
CA CYS A 52 15.51 -3.18 5.96
C CYS A 52 14.62 -4.43 5.91
N PHE A 53 14.12 -4.91 7.05
CA PHE A 53 13.22 -6.07 7.09
C PHE A 53 11.76 -5.69 7.27
N TYR A 54 11.47 -4.80 8.22
CA TYR A 54 10.10 -4.48 8.60
C TYR A 54 9.42 -3.61 7.56
N LEU A 55 10.15 -2.66 6.96
CA LEU A 55 9.62 -1.79 5.91
C LEU A 55 9.17 -2.57 4.66
N PRO A 56 9.98 -3.47 4.05
CA PRO A 56 9.51 -4.28 2.93
C PRO A 56 8.42 -5.28 3.32
N ILE A 57 8.49 -5.93 4.49
CA ILE A 57 7.43 -6.85 4.94
C ILE A 57 6.10 -6.10 5.11
N LEU A 58 6.13 -4.94 5.78
CA LEU A 58 4.96 -4.08 5.96
C LEU A 58 4.40 -3.62 4.61
N PHE A 59 5.29 -3.17 3.71
CA PHE A 59 4.90 -2.72 2.37
C PHE A 59 4.25 -3.85 1.57
N THR A 60 4.80 -5.06 1.60
CA THR A 60 4.21 -6.23 0.95
C THR A 60 2.84 -6.57 1.52
N ALA A 61 2.66 -6.58 2.85
CA ALA A 61 1.37 -6.84 3.48
C ALA A 61 0.32 -5.78 3.12
N ILE A 62 0.72 -4.51 3.10
CA ILE A 62 -0.15 -3.39 2.72
C ILE A 62 -0.56 -3.48 1.25
N ILE A 63 0.39 -3.77 0.34
CA ILE A 63 0.08 -4.01 -1.08
C ILE A 63 -0.89 -5.18 -1.22
N TYR A 64 -0.68 -6.27 -0.50
CA TYR A 64 -1.57 -7.43 -0.54
C TYR A 64 -3.01 -7.07 -0.11
N ILE A 65 -3.16 -6.34 1.01
CA ILE A 65 -4.47 -5.87 1.47
C ILE A 65 -5.11 -4.93 0.45
N CYS A 66 -4.34 -4.00 -0.13
CA CYS A 66 -4.82 -3.08 -1.15
C CYS A 66 -5.26 -3.82 -2.42
N ILE A 67 -4.48 -4.78 -2.91
CA ILE A 67 -4.89 -5.64 -4.03
C ILE A 67 -6.20 -6.32 -3.67
N LYS A 68 -6.33 -6.92 -2.48
CA LYS A 68 -7.57 -7.60 -2.08
C LYS A 68 -8.76 -6.66 -1.95
N PHE A 69 -8.57 -5.41 -1.53
CA PHE A 69 -9.65 -4.42 -1.42
C PHE A 69 -10.02 -3.77 -2.75
N VAL A 70 -9.04 -3.48 -3.61
CA VAL A 70 -9.22 -2.80 -4.89
C VAL A 70 -9.65 -3.77 -5.98
N PHE A 71 -9.09 -4.99 -6.03
CA PHE A 71 -9.45 -5.98 -7.04
C PHE A 71 -10.75 -6.75 -6.72
N CYS A 72 -11.25 -6.73 -5.48
CA CYS A 72 -12.49 -7.43 -5.12
C CYS A 72 -13.77 -6.60 -5.35
N ASP A 73 -13.66 -5.33 -5.77
CA ASP A 73 -14.78 -4.49 -6.19
C ASP A 73 -14.90 -4.42 -7.73
N ILE A 74 -14.19 -5.28 -8.45
CA ILE A 74 -14.40 -5.50 -9.88
C ILE A 74 -15.39 -6.65 -9.99
N ASP A 75 -16.66 -6.30 -9.87
CA ASP A 75 -17.68 -7.02 -10.61
C ASP A 75 -17.47 -6.65 -12.08
N LEU A 76 -16.83 -7.56 -12.81
CA LEU A 76 -16.69 -7.53 -14.26
C LEU A 76 -18.03 -7.89 -14.94
N GLU A 77 -19.18 -7.69 -14.30
CA GLU A 77 -20.46 -7.52 -14.99
C GLU A 77 -20.42 -6.23 -15.81
N ASP A 78 -19.66 -6.26 -16.91
CA ASP A 78 -20.28 -5.88 -18.17
C ASP A 78 -21.34 -6.95 -18.41
N ASN A 79 -22.54 -6.74 -17.86
CA ASN A 79 -23.75 -7.39 -18.34
C ASN A 79 -23.99 -6.85 -19.75
N GLU A 80 -23.13 -7.23 -20.69
CA GLU A 80 -23.42 -7.33 -22.10
C GLU A 80 -24.40 -8.49 -22.31
N ASN A 81 -25.53 -8.46 -21.58
CA ASN A 81 -26.73 -9.20 -21.94
C ASN A 81 -27.31 -8.46 -23.16
N GLU A 82 -26.81 -8.90 -24.31
CA GLU A 82 -27.56 -9.21 -25.52
C GLU A 82 -29.04 -8.77 -25.47
N LEU A 83 -29.37 -7.73 -26.26
CA LEU A 83 -30.45 -7.64 -27.26
C LEU A 83 -30.73 -6.19 -27.67
#